data_AF-A0A421D1Y3-F1
#
_entry.id   AF-A0A421D1Y3-F1
#
_cell.length_a   1.000
_cell.length_b   1.000
_cell.length_c   1.000
_cell.angle_alpha   90.00
_cell.angle_beta   90.00
_cell.angle_gamma   90.00
#
_symmetry.space_group_name_H-M   'P 1'
#
loop_
_entity.id
_entity.type
_entity.pdbx_description
1 polymer ?
#
loop_
_entity_poly.entity_id
_entity_poly.type
_entity_poly.pdbx_seq_one_letter_code
_entity_poly.pdbx_strand_id
1 'polypeptide(L)'
;MMDQQGTRTAPYYSIPARHIVSVEHPAIIKNVDKAIETLQGNTGISKILNPPKADTRAKLFLRPEDAMSRPLLSTSSASNNILLKVTVPKRTGRKRKRGSDEPFSGVPVTTVNEQPQRRSAKQLLRSLSDNVGKYQVEPVGMVNRTHVFRGMPDFVYSTTGSPFTNRFREQILSFDYDKMKQFDIDMSKGATSNIDIIPPPSLSHGDVPFTY
;
A
#
# COMPACT_ATOMS: atom_id res chain seq x y z
N MET A 1 -3.54 -45.69 26.52
CA MET A 1 -4.72 -44.99 27.05
C MET A 1 -5.37 -44.28 25.89
N MET A 2 -6.63 -44.62 25.58
CA MET A 2 -7.39 -44.09 24.44
C MET A 2 -8.02 -42.75 24.84
N ASP A 3 -7.54 -41.65 24.29
CA ASP A 3 -8.22 -40.36 24.38
C ASP A 3 -9.47 -40.39 23.48
N GLN A 4 -10.63 -40.34 24.12
CA GLN A 4 -11.92 -40.12 23.47
C GLN A 4 -11.95 -38.67 22.93
N GLN A 5 -11.57 -38.49 21.66
CA GLN A 5 -11.78 -37.23 20.95
C GLN A 5 -13.26 -37.10 20.63
N GLY A 6 -13.96 -36.19 21.32
CA GLY A 6 -15.33 -35.80 21.02
C GLY A 6 -15.49 -35.42 19.54
N THR A 7 -16.70 -35.65 19.01
CA THR A 7 -17.06 -35.35 17.62
C THR A 7 -16.82 -33.88 17.29
N ARG A 8 -15.83 -33.65 16.42
CA ARG A 8 -15.24 -32.36 16.13
C ARG A 8 -16.00 -31.61 15.04
N THR A 9 -16.38 -30.37 15.30
CA THR A 9 -17.20 -29.55 14.38
C THR A 9 -16.40 -28.88 13.25
N ALA A 10 -15.06 -28.75 13.38
CA ALA A 10 -14.22 -28.06 12.39
C ALA A 10 -12.72 -28.51 12.41
N PRO A 11 -11.98 -28.36 11.29
CA PRO A 11 -10.56 -28.65 11.22
C PRO A 11 -9.70 -27.62 11.99
N TYR A 12 -8.49 -28.04 12.38
CA TYR A 12 -7.47 -27.24 13.05
C TYR A 12 -6.41 -26.95 12.01
N TYR A 13 -5.90 -25.73 12.02
CA TYR A 13 -4.79 -25.35 11.17
C TYR A 13 -3.64 -24.85 12.04
N SER A 14 -2.45 -25.37 11.80
CA SER A 14 -1.24 -24.83 12.39
C SER A 14 -0.84 -23.55 11.64
N ILE A 15 -0.53 -22.49 12.38
CA ILE A 15 -0.13 -21.22 11.80
C ILE A 15 1.38 -21.28 11.56
N PRO A 16 1.86 -21.16 10.31
CA PRO A 16 3.28 -21.18 10.03
C PRO A 16 3.96 -19.92 10.61
N ALA A 17 5.15 -20.09 11.16
CA ALA A 17 5.99 -19.00 11.65
C ALA A 17 6.59 -18.23 10.46
N ARG A 18 5.84 -17.26 9.94
CA ARG A 18 6.30 -16.32 8.90
C ARG A 18 6.25 -14.90 9.43
N HIS A 19 7.28 -14.12 9.14
CA HIS A 19 7.30 -12.71 9.48
C HIS A 19 6.50 -11.92 8.44
N ILE A 20 5.30 -11.47 8.82
CA ILE A 20 4.40 -10.72 7.96
C ILE A 20 4.14 -9.36 8.59
N VAL A 21 4.29 -8.31 7.79
CA VAL A 21 3.96 -6.93 8.14
C VAL A 21 2.87 -6.45 7.21
N SER A 22 1.83 -5.82 7.76
CA SER A 22 0.75 -5.21 6.98
C SER A 22 1.02 -3.73 6.76
N VAL A 23 0.69 -3.21 5.58
CA VAL A 23 0.74 -1.79 5.26
C VAL A 23 -0.63 -1.36 4.75
N GLU A 24 -1.32 -0.53 5.53
CA GLU A 24 -2.61 0.05 5.18
C GLU A 24 -2.40 1.31 4.35
N HIS A 25 -2.22 1.13 3.05
CA HIS A 25 -2.05 2.23 2.11
C HIS A 25 -3.34 3.07 1.99
N PRO A 26 -3.27 4.42 2.10
CA PRO A 26 -4.47 5.27 2.12
C PRO A 26 -5.16 5.37 0.75
N ALA A 27 -4.43 5.19 -0.35
CA ALA A 27 -4.99 5.18 -1.71
C ALA A 27 -5.49 3.79 -2.14
N ILE A 28 -6.41 3.78 -3.11
CA ILE A 28 -6.88 2.55 -3.77
C ILE A 28 -5.79 2.02 -4.69
N ILE A 29 -5.19 0.89 -4.31
CA ILE A 29 -4.14 0.24 -5.10
C ILE A 29 -4.77 -0.42 -6.34
N LYS A 30 -4.46 0.12 -7.51
CA LYS A 30 -4.76 -0.50 -8.83
C LYS A 30 -3.54 -1.20 -9.42
N ASN A 31 -2.35 -0.64 -9.19
CA ASN A 31 -1.06 -1.19 -9.62
C ASN A 31 -0.18 -1.34 -8.38
N VAL A 32 0.31 -2.55 -8.13
CA VAL A 32 1.12 -2.88 -6.95
C VAL A 32 2.51 -2.25 -7.04
N ASP A 33 3.13 -2.25 -8.22
CA ASP A 33 4.48 -1.70 -8.42
C ASP A 33 4.51 -0.20 -8.12
N LYS A 34 3.50 0.55 -8.61
CA LYS A 34 3.36 1.98 -8.29
C LYS A 34 3.11 2.25 -6.80
N ALA A 35 2.42 1.33 -6.11
CA ALA A 35 2.23 1.42 -4.66
C ALA A 35 3.49 1.05 -3.87
N ILE A 36 4.41 0.28 -4.46
CA ILE A 36 5.73 0.01 -3.89
C ILE A 36 6.64 1.24 -4.11
N GLU A 37 6.59 1.88 -5.28
CA GLU A 37 7.30 3.13 -5.56
C GLU A 37 6.96 4.24 -4.55
N THR A 38 5.68 4.41 -4.21
CA THR A 38 5.24 5.40 -3.20
C THR A 38 5.83 5.12 -1.81
N LEU A 39 6.18 3.86 -1.51
CA LEU A 39 6.83 3.42 -0.28
C LEU A 39 8.37 3.38 -0.40
N GLN A 40 8.96 4.19 -1.28
CA GLN A 40 10.41 4.27 -1.52
C GLN A 40 10.99 2.99 -2.16
N GLY A 41 10.17 2.26 -2.91
CA GLY A 41 10.57 1.04 -3.59
C GLY A 41 11.02 -0.07 -2.63
N ASN A 42 11.81 -1.00 -3.15
CA ASN A 42 12.30 -2.15 -2.39
C ASN A 42 13.12 -1.76 -1.15
N THR A 43 13.81 -0.61 -1.19
CA THR A 43 14.60 -0.12 -0.06
C THR A 43 13.74 0.36 1.10
N GLY A 44 12.56 0.91 0.84
CA GLY A 44 11.61 1.25 1.89
C GLY A 44 10.90 0.02 2.42
N ILE A 45 10.51 -0.91 1.54
CA ILE A 45 9.91 -2.19 1.95
C ILE A 45 10.85 -3.00 2.83
N SER A 46 12.16 -3.07 2.51
CA SER A 46 13.12 -3.78 3.35
C SER A 46 13.26 -3.16 4.74
N LYS A 47 13.22 -1.83 4.85
CA LYS A 47 13.22 -1.11 6.15
C LYS A 47 11.93 -1.34 6.94
N ILE A 48 10.79 -1.46 6.25
CA ILE A 48 9.51 -1.80 6.87
C ILE A 48 9.50 -3.25 7.36
N LEU A 49 10.16 -4.18 6.66
CA LEU A 49 10.26 -5.57 7.11
C LEU A 49 11.27 -5.72 8.25
N ASN A 50 12.42 -5.06 8.15
CA ASN A 50 13.53 -5.15 9.10
C ASN A 50 13.81 -3.77 9.71
N PRO A 51 12.94 -3.29 10.62
CA PRO A 51 13.12 -1.98 11.23
C PRO A 51 14.27 -1.99 12.25
N PRO A 52 15.00 -0.87 12.42
CA PRO A 52 15.96 -0.75 13.52
C PRO A 52 15.29 -0.70 14.89
N LYS A 53 14.07 -0.18 14.97
CA LYS A 53 13.23 -0.10 16.19
C LYS A 53 11.78 -0.43 15.86
N ALA A 54 11.04 -1.06 16.79
CA ALA A 54 9.64 -1.44 16.57
C ALA A 54 8.73 -0.26 16.15
N ASP A 55 9.02 0.94 16.66
CA ASP A 55 8.27 2.17 16.39
C ASP A 55 8.74 2.94 15.15
N THR A 56 9.65 2.36 14.36
CA THR A 56 10.14 3.02 13.14
C THR A 56 8.98 3.30 12.19
N ARG A 57 8.79 4.57 11.83
CA ARG A 57 7.74 5.02 10.93
C ARG A 57 8.14 4.78 9.48
N ALA A 58 7.22 4.23 8.69
CA ALA A 58 7.33 4.18 7.24
C ALA A 58 7.03 5.57 6.64
N LYS A 59 7.65 5.88 5.51
CA LYS A 59 7.42 7.10 4.74
C LYS A 59 6.67 6.76 3.46
N LEU A 60 5.63 7.53 3.15
CA LEU A 60 4.83 7.38 1.95
C LEU A 60 4.89 8.68 1.13
N PHE A 61 5.33 8.59 -0.12
CA PHE A 61 5.33 9.70 -1.06
C PHE A 61 4.23 9.47 -2.09
N LEU A 62 3.17 10.29 -2.04
CA LEU A 62 2.07 10.19 -2.99
C LEU A 62 2.47 10.58 -4.42
N ARG A 63 3.53 11.40 -4.54
CA ARG A 63 4.14 11.81 -5.81
C ARG A 63 5.63 11.49 -5.77
N PRO A 64 6.03 10.23 -6.01
CA PRO A 64 7.44 9.83 -5.95
C PRO A 64 8.32 10.57 -6.97
N GLU A 65 7.74 10.99 -8.11
CA GLU A 65 8.43 11.76 -9.15
C GLU A 65 8.79 13.20 -8.73
N ASP A 66 8.07 13.76 -7.76
CA ASP A 66 8.34 15.11 -7.29
C ASP A 66 9.32 15.04 -6.11
N ALA A 67 10.58 15.36 -6.39
CA ALA A 67 11.65 15.39 -5.39
C ALA A 67 11.36 16.34 -4.20
N MET A 68 10.49 17.33 -4.39
CA MET A 68 10.07 18.26 -3.33
C MET A 68 8.78 17.81 -2.63
N SER A 69 8.22 16.66 -3.00
CA SER A 69 7.03 16.12 -2.35
C SER A 69 7.32 15.75 -0.90
N ARG A 70 6.40 16.11 -0.01
CA ARG A 70 6.50 15.75 1.40
C ARG A 70 6.06 14.31 1.64
N PRO A 71 6.76 13.58 2.53
CA PRO A 71 6.32 12.25 2.94
C PRO A 71 5.18 12.32 3.94
N LEU A 72 4.23 11.41 3.82
CA LEU A 72 3.30 11.05 4.89
C LEU A 72 3.94 9.99 5.78
N LEU A 73 3.87 10.18 7.09
CA LEU A 73 4.46 9.25 8.07
C LEU A 73 3.42 8.24 8.54
N SER A 74 3.80 6.97 8.62
CA SER A 74 2.94 5.94 9.21
C SER A 74 3.02 5.97 10.74
N THR A 75 1.96 5.50 11.40
CA THR A 75 2.05 4.95 12.75
C THR A 75 2.32 3.45 12.66
N SER A 76 3.29 2.98 13.45
CA SER A 76 3.60 1.55 13.58
C SER A 76 2.79 1.01 14.76
N SER A 77 1.92 0.04 14.52
CA SER A 77 1.10 -0.58 15.57
C SER A 77 1.34 -2.07 15.61
N ALA A 78 1.67 -2.59 16.79
CA ALA A 78 1.73 -4.04 17.02
C ALA A 78 0.32 -4.63 16.79
N SER A 79 0.27 -5.77 16.10
CA SER A 79 -0.98 -6.46 15.80
C SER A 79 -0.83 -7.96 15.98
N ASN A 80 -1.95 -8.63 16.26
CA ASN A 80 -2.03 -10.09 16.41
C ASN A 80 -3.00 -10.66 15.36
N ASN A 81 -2.93 -10.13 14.14
CA ASN A 81 -3.86 -10.52 13.07
C ASN A 81 -3.35 -11.78 12.36
N ILE A 82 -4.24 -12.58 11.79
CA ILE A 82 -3.87 -13.78 11.02
C ILE A 82 -4.16 -13.53 9.54
N LEU A 83 -3.19 -13.79 8.67
CA LEU A 83 -3.41 -13.76 7.23
C LEU A 83 -3.92 -15.11 6.75
N LEU A 84 -5.12 -15.12 6.16
CA LEU A 84 -5.75 -16.32 5.59
C LEU A 84 -5.75 -16.26 4.07
N LYS A 85 -5.30 -17.34 3.44
CA LYS A 85 -5.47 -17.57 2.00
C LYS A 85 -6.72 -18.41 1.80
N VAL A 86 -7.70 -17.83 1.13
CA VAL A 86 -8.99 -18.47 0.85
C VAL A 86 -9.09 -18.73 -0.64
N THR A 87 -9.09 -20.00 -1.03
CA THR A 87 -9.18 -20.43 -2.43
C THR A 87 -10.61 -20.88 -2.70
N VAL A 88 -11.27 -20.26 -3.67
CA VAL A 88 -12.63 -20.60 -4.10
C VAL A 88 -12.65 -20.95 -5.59
N PRO A 89 -13.53 -21.86 -6.04
CA PRO A 89 -13.70 -22.17 -7.46
C PRO A 89 -13.96 -20.91 -8.30
N LYS A 90 -13.35 -20.85 -9.50
CA LYS A 90 -13.52 -19.70 -10.40
C LYS A 90 -14.97 -19.64 -10.86
N ARG A 91 -15.63 -18.50 -10.65
CA ARG A 91 -16.97 -18.25 -11.19
C ARG A 91 -16.85 -18.12 -12.71
N THR A 92 -17.31 -19.12 -13.45
CA THR A 92 -17.19 -19.19 -14.91
C THR A 92 -18.14 -18.25 -15.65
N GLY A 93 -18.99 -17.48 -14.95
CA GLY A 93 -20.00 -16.60 -15.53
C GLY A 93 -21.15 -17.33 -16.23
N ARG A 94 -20.93 -18.59 -16.60
CA ARG A 94 -21.92 -19.49 -17.16
C ARG A 94 -22.92 -19.93 -16.10
N LYS A 95 -24.20 -19.90 -16.46
CA LYS A 95 -25.27 -20.34 -15.58
C LYS A 95 -25.51 -21.82 -15.85
N ARG A 96 -25.66 -22.60 -14.79
CA ARG A 96 -26.31 -23.91 -14.84
C ARG A 96 -27.24 -24.04 -13.66
N LYS A 97 -28.28 -24.85 -13.79
CA LYS A 97 -29.18 -25.14 -12.68
C LYS A 97 -28.36 -25.78 -11.54
N ARG A 98 -28.57 -25.31 -10.31
CA ARG A 98 -27.81 -25.78 -9.15
C ARG A 98 -28.09 -27.28 -8.96
N GLY A 99 -27.04 -28.11 -9.08
CA GLY A 99 -27.15 -29.56 -8.91
C GLY A 99 -27.45 -30.36 -10.19
N SER A 100 -27.41 -29.75 -11.39
CA SER A 100 -27.47 -30.50 -12.65
C SER A 100 -26.09 -30.71 -13.28
N ASP A 101 -25.93 -31.85 -13.96
CA ASP A 101 -24.80 -32.16 -14.85
C ASP A 101 -25.00 -31.62 -16.28
N GLU A 102 -25.95 -30.70 -16.45
CA GLU A 102 -26.19 -30.05 -17.73
C GLU A 102 -24.98 -29.20 -18.15
N PRO A 103 -24.69 -29.12 -19.46
CA PRO A 103 -23.65 -28.26 -19.98
C PRO A 103 -23.92 -26.81 -19.59
N PHE A 104 -22.87 -26.12 -19.16
CA PHE A 104 -22.93 -24.72 -18.79
C PHE A 104 -23.42 -23.85 -19.96
N SER A 105 -24.53 -23.13 -19.80
CA SER A 105 -25.03 -22.19 -20.80
C SER A 105 -24.48 -20.78 -20.56
N GLY A 106 -23.94 -20.17 -21.62
CA GLY A 106 -23.40 -18.80 -21.61
C GLY A 106 -22.00 -18.69 -22.22
N VAL A 107 -21.74 -17.52 -22.82
CA VAL A 107 -20.42 -17.16 -23.36
C VAL A 107 -19.41 -17.12 -22.20
N PRO A 108 -18.25 -17.77 -22.32
CA PRO A 108 -17.25 -17.73 -21.27
C PRO A 108 -16.69 -16.30 -21.11
N VAL A 109 -16.66 -15.80 -19.87
CA VAL A 109 -16.04 -14.51 -19.50
C VAL A 109 -14.50 -14.58 -19.57
N THR A 110 -13.92 -15.59 -20.24
CA THR A 110 -12.46 -15.78 -20.31
C THR A 110 -11.76 -14.88 -21.31
N THR A 111 -12.46 -14.09 -22.12
CA THR A 111 -11.83 -13.27 -23.18
C THR A 111 -11.41 -11.88 -22.74
N VAL A 112 -11.60 -11.49 -21.47
CA VAL A 112 -11.11 -10.20 -20.99
C VAL A 112 -9.86 -10.40 -20.14
N ASN A 113 -8.71 -10.01 -20.68
CA ASN A 113 -7.42 -9.83 -19.98
C ASN A 113 -7.50 -8.68 -18.96
N GLU A 114 -8.53 -8.68 -18.12
CA GLU A 114 -8.67 -7.72 -17.05
C GLU A 114 -7.88 -8.21 -15.83
N GLN A 115 -7.02 -7.33 -15.33
CA GLN A 115 -6.38 -7.48 -14.03
C GLN A 115 -7.44 -7.90 -13.00
N PRO A 116 -7.13 -8.83 -12.07
CA PRO A 116 -8.11 -9.37 -11.15
C PRO A 116 -8.78 -8.23 -10.37
N GLN A 117 -10.04 -7.91 -10.71
CA GLN A 117 -10.80 -6.91 -9.99
C GLN A 117 -10.94 -7.31 -8.53
N ARG A 118 -10.67 -6.36 -7.63
CA ARG A 118 -10.80 -6.55 -6.19
C ARG A 118 -12.22 -6.95 -5.85
N ARG A 119 -12.40 -8.18 -5.34
CA ARG A 119 -13.72 -8.67 -4.91
C ARG A 119 -14.15 -7.92 -3.66
N SER A 120 -15.42 -7.51 -3.63
CA SER A 120 -16.03 -6.95 -2.42
C SER A 120 -16.18 -8.04 -1.35
N ALA A 121 -16.12 -7.66 -0.07
CA ALA A 121 -16.37 -8.57 1.06
C ALA A 121 -17.72 -9.30 0.93
N LYS A 122 -18.78 -8.59 0.48
CA LYS A 122 -20.10 -9.19 0.24
C LYS A 122 -20.05 -10.29 -0.83
N GLN A 123 -19.29 -10.07 -1.89
CA GLN A 123 -19.12 -11.05 -2.97
C GLN A 123 -18.31 -12.26 -2.50
N LEU A 124 -17.29 -12.05 -1.66
CA LEU A 124 -16.47 -13.12 -1.11
C LEU A 124 -17.28 -13.99 -0.13
N LEU A 125 -18.03 -13.39 0.79
CA LEU A 125 -18.92 -14.11 1.70
C LEU A 125 -19.96 -14.95 0.94
N ARG A 126 -20.58 -14.36 -0.08
CA ARG A 126 -21.51 -15.08 -0.96
C ARG A 126 -20.80 -16.22 -1.71
N SER A 127 -19.60 -16.00 -2.21
CA SER A 127 -18.83 -17.06 -2.87
C SER A 127 -18.49 -18.22 -1.92
N LEU A 128 -18.28 -17.95 -0.63
CA LEU A 128 -18.05 -18.98 0.37
C LEU A 128 -19.32 -19.74 0.71
N SER A 129 -20.45 -19.04 0.90
CA SER A 129 -21.75 -19.69 1.13
C SER A 129 -22.20 -20.55 -0.05
N ASP A 130 -21.86 -20.15 -1.28
CA ASP A 130 -22.24 -20.88 -2.48
C ASP A 130 -21.39 -22.16 -2.70
N ASN A 131 -20.18 -22.23 -2.11
CA ASN A 131 -19.19 -23.28 -2.36
C ASN A 131 -18.83 -24.07 -1.08
N VAL A 132 -19.80 -24.33 -0.20
CA VAL A 132 -19.59 -25.13 1.02
C VAL A 132 -18.92 -26.48 0.67
N GLY A 133 -17.82 -26.79 1.36
CA GLY A 133 -17.04 -28.02 1.16
C GLY A 133 -16.10 -28.02 -0.06
N LYS A 134 -16.13 -26.98 -0.90
CA LYS A 134 -15.26 -26.86 -2.10
C LYS A 134 -14.23 -25.75 -2.02
N TYR A 135 -14.34 -24.88 -1.01
CA TYR A 135 -13.32 -23.86 -0.74
C TYR A 135 -12.22 -24.43 0.16
N GLN A 136 -11.01 -23.92 0.00
CA GLN A 136 -9.86 -24.26 0.84
C GLN A 136 -9.42 -23.01 1.61
N VAL A 137 -9.17 -23.19 2.91
CA VAL A 137 -8.63 -22.13 3.78
C VAL A 137 -7.26 -22.58 4.27
N GLU A 138 -6.26 -21.72 4.13
CA GLU A 138 -4.88 -21.96 4.58
C GLU A 138 -4.41 -20.74 5.39
N PRO A 139 -3.95 -20.91 6.65
CA PRO A 139 -3.28 -19.84 7.36
C PRO A 139 -1.90 -19.59 6.77
N VAL A 140 -1.63 -18.35 6.37
CA VAL A 140 -0.35 -17.96 5.76
C VAL A 140 0.66 -17.54 6.82
N GLY A 141 0.20 -17.01 7.96
CA GLY A 141 1.04 -16.58 9.08
C GLY A 141 0.37 -15.51 9.93
N MET A 142 1.06 -15.09 11.00
CA MET A 142 0.65 -13.97 11.83
C MET A 142 1.24 -12.66 11.30
N VAL A 143 0.41 -11.62 11.31
CA VAL A 143 0.81 -10.24 11.06
C VAL A 143 1.13 -9.63 12.41
N ASN A 144 2.42 -9.43 12.67
CA ASN A 144 2.91 -8.94 13.96
C ASN A 144 2.81 -7.40 14.08
N ARG A 145 2.75 -6.73 12.92
CA ARG A 145 2.82 -5.28 12.85
C ARG A 145 2.05 -4.75 11.66
N THR A 146 1.38 -3.63 11.87
CA THR A 146 0.64 -2.91 10.84
C THR A 146 1.12 -1.45 10.79
N HIS A 147 1.51 -1.00 9.60
CA HIS A 147 1.75 0.41 9.31
C HIS A 147 0.48 1.05 8.81
N VAL A 148 0.05 2.11 9.47
CA VAL A 148 -1.18 2.82 9.13
C VAL A 148 -0.87 4.29 8.87
N PHE A 149 -1.40 4.84 7.78
CA PHE A 149 -1.21 6.24 7.39
C PHE A 149 -2.47 7.06 7.74
N ARG A 150 -2.70 7.27 9.03
CA ARG A 150 -3.84 8.07 9.55
C ARG A 150 -3.47 9.51 9.93
N GLY A 151 -2.18 9.84 9.97
CA GLY A 151 -1.72 11.20 10.30
C GLY A 151 -2.20 12.22 9.26
N MET A 152 -2.39 13.46 9.70
CA MET A 152 -2.68 14.57 8.79
C MET A 152 -1.46 14.82 7.90
N PRO A 153 -1.61 14.94 6.57
CA PRO A 153 -0.51 15.35 5.72
C PRO A 153 -0.09 16.77 6.06
N ASP A 154 1.21 17.04 5.99
CA ASP A 154 1.76 18.39 6.17
C ASP A 154 1.27 19.33 5.07
N PHE A 155 1.31 20.64 5.34
CA PHE A 155 1.00 21.65 4.33
C PHE A 155 1.96 21.53 3.14
N VAL A 156 1.40 21.60 1.94
CA VAL A 156 2.18 21.52 0.70
C VAL A 156 2.32 22.92 0.12
N TYR A 157 3.56 23.29 -0.20
CA TYR A 157 3.88 24.54 -0.89
C TYR A 157 4.25 24.22 -2.34
N SER A 158 3.61 24.89 -3.30
CA SER A 158 3.93 24.70 -4.71
C SER A 158 5.14 25.55 -5.11
N THR A 159 6.24 24.89 -5.45
CA THR A 159 7.45 25.56 -5.97
C THR A 159 7.48 25.66 -7.49
N THR A 160 6.38 25.31 -8.18
CA THR A 160 6.31 25.33 -9.65
C THR A 160 6.51 26.73 -10.25
N GLY A 161 6.07 27.77 -9.53
CA GLY A 161 6.25 29.17 -9.94
C GLY A 161 7.61 29.76 -9.59
N SER A 162 8.48 29.02 -8.90
CA SER A 162 9.78 29.51 -8.41
C SER A 162 10.87 29.30 -9.47
N PRO A 163 11.44 30.36 -10.08
CA PRO A 163 12.54 30.25 -11.02
C PRO A 163 13.76 29.55 -10.41
N PHE A 164 14.08 29.84 -9.14
CA PHE A 164 15.14 29.15 -8.42
C PHE A 164 14.89 27.65 -8.33
N THR A 165 13.69 27.24 -7.90
CA THR A 165 13.42 25.81 -7.68
C THR A 165 13.42 25.03 -8.98
N ASN A 166 12.95 25.62 -10.07
CA ASN A 166 12.99 24.99 -11.39
C ASN A 166 14.43 24.80 -11.89
N ARG A 167 15.28 25.84 -11.79
CA ARG A 167 16.72 25.72 -12.10
C ARG A 167 17.39 24.66 -11.24
N PHE A 168 17.12 24.65 -9.93
CA PHE A 168 17.66 23.66 -9.01
C PHE A 168 17.23 22.24 -9.39
N ARG A 169 15.95 22.04 -9.75
CA ARG A 169 15.43 20.74 -10.20
C ARG A 169 16.11 20.26 -11.48
N GLU A 170 16.31 21.14 -12.45
CA GLU A 170 16.88 20.80 -13.75
C GLU A 170 18.40 20.62 -13.72
N GLN A 171 19.10 21.45 -12.93
CA GLN A 171 20.55 21.50 -12.93
C GLN A 171 21.20 20.67 -11.82
N ILE A 172 20.64 20.64 -10.61
CA ILE A 172 21.21 19.91 -9.47
C ILE A 172 20.57 18.53 -9.33
N LEU A 173 19.22 18.45 -9.28
CA LEU A 173 18.51 17.20 -9.02
C LEU A 173 18.50 16.23 -10.21
N SER A 174 18.92 16.68 -11.39
CA SER A 174 19.11 15.79 -12.56
C SER A 174 20.35 14.91 -12.44
N PHE A 175 21.25 15.19 -11.49
CA PHE A 175 22.54 14.52 -11.33
C PHE A 175 23.43 14.53 -12.60
N ASP A 176 23.16 15.47 -13.52
CA ASP A 176 23.94 15.69 -14.74
C ASP A 176 25.07 16.68 -14.46
N TYR A 177 26.30 16.21 -14.59
CA TYR A 177 27.50 16.99 -14.24
C TYR A 177 27.63 18.28 -15.04
N ASP A 178 27.27 18.24 -16.33
CA ASP A 178 27.41 19.42 -17.20
C ASP A 178 26.41 20.50 -16.83
N LYS A 179 25.20 20.10 -16.41
CA LYS A 179 24.18 21.03 -15.91
C LYS A 179 24.50 21.55 -14.52
N MET A 180 25.06 20.72 -13.65
CA MET A 180 25.46 21.13 -12.29
C MET A 180 26.50 22.25 -12.32
N LYS A 181 27.45 22.24 -13.26
CA LYS A 181 28.43 23.33 -13.43
C LYS A 181 27.81 24.67 -13.81
N GLN A 182 26.67 24.64 -14.48
CA GLN A 182 25.97 25.83 -14.98
C GLN A 182 25.04 26.43 -13.92
N PHE A 183 24.89 25.77 -12.76
CA PHE A 183 24.08 26.27 -11.66
C PHE A 183 24.82 27.42 -10.96
N ASP A 184 24.19 28.58 -10.93
CA ASP A 184 24.69 29.76 -10.23
C ASP A 184 23.58 30.43 -9.40
N ILE A 185 23.97 30.98 -8.26
CA ILE A 185 23.08 31.65 -7.32
C ILE A 185 23.23 33.14 -7.54
N ASP A 186 22.14 33.80 -7.90
CA ASP A 186 22.11 35.25 -8.02
C ASP A 186 22.28 35.88 -6.62
N MET A 187 23.44 36.51 -6.40
CA MET A 187 23.80 37.19 -5.15
C MET A 187 23.43 38.70 -5.18
N SER A 188 22.63 39.13 -6.16
CA SER A 188 22.16 40.51 -6.24
C SER A 188 21.37 40.90 -4.98
N LYS A 189 21.66 42.08 -4.45
CA LYS A 189 21.01 42.60 -3.24
C LYS A 189 19.79 43.45 -3.63
N GLY A 190 18.72 43.38 -2.84
CA GLY A 190 17.63 44.36 -2.92
C GLY A 190 16.45 43.98 -3.83
N ALA A 191 16.29 42.70 -4.19
CA ALA A 191 15.01 42.23 -4.71
C ALA A 191 13.93 42.44 -3.63
N THR A 192 12.84 43.13 -3.97
CA THR A 192 11.74 43.47 -3.03
C THR A 192 10.44 42.73 -3.34
N SER A 193 10.30 42.17 -4.54
CA SER A 193 9.12 41.44 -4.99
C SER A 193 9.49 40.10 -5.62
N ASN A 194 8.58 39.12 -5.53
CA ASN A 194 8.74 37.77 -6.09
C ASN A 194 10.06 37.07 -5.71
N ILE A 195 10.51 37.28 -4.48
CA ILE A 195 11.69 36.60 -3.93
C ILE A 195 11.33 35.13 -3.69
N ASP A 196 12.17 34.24 -4.20
CA ASP A 196 12.03 32.80 -3.97
C ASP A 196 12.33 32.45 -2.52
N ILE A 197 11.29 32.20 -1.73
CA ILE A 197 11.40 31.71 -0.36
C ILE A 197 11.22 30.20 -0.36
N ILE A 198 12.28 29.48 -0.03
CA ILE A 198 12.23 28.02 0.11
C ILE A 198 11.47 27.67 1.40
N PRO A 199 10.42 26.83 1.35
CA PRO A 199 9.67 26.48 2.54
C PRO A 199 10.50 25.63 3.50
N PRO A 200 10.26 25.72 4.82
CA PRO A 200 10.93 24.88 5.81
C PRO A 200 10.58 23.40 5.61
N PRO A 201 11.42 22.45 6.06
CA PRO A 201 11.19 21.01 5.84
C PRO A 201 9.92 20.45 6.49
N SER A 202 9.34 21.14 7.48
CA SER A 202 8.03 20.83 8.10
C SER A 202 7.27 22.13 8.33
N LEU A 203 5.99 22.21 7.95
CA LEU A 203 5.13 23.37 8.23
C LEU A 203 4.21 23.10 9.43
N SER A 204 3.70 21.88 9.55
CA SER A 204 2.95 21.41 10.70
C SER A 204 3.85 20.68 11.70
N HIS A 205 3.89 21.17 12.94
CA HIS A 205 4.60 20.50 14.04
C HIS A 205 3.68 19.69 14.95
N GLY A 206 2.37 19.82 14.80
CA GLY A 206 1.37 19.12 15.60
C GLY A 206 0.71 17.99 14.81
N ASP A 207 0.62 16.80 15.42
CA ASP A 207 -0.32 15.76 15.00
C ASP A 207 -1.66 16.05 15.67
N VAL A 208 -2.73 16.21 14.88
CA VAL A 208 -4.08 16.24 15.42
C VAL A 208 -4.54 14.79 15.63
N PRO A 209 -4.75 14.33 16.87
CA PRO A 209 -5.23 12.98 17.10
C PRO A 209 -6.66 12.85 16.57
N PHE A 210 -6.91 11.82 15.76
CA PHE A 210 -8.27 11.42 15.41
C PHE A 210 -8.93 10.78 16.63
N THR A 211 -9.88 11.48 17.24
CA THR A 211 -10.76 10.91 18.27
C THR A 211 -11.76 9.97 17.60
N TYR A 212 -11.77 8.71 18.03
CA TYR A 212 -12.84 7.75 17.77
C TYR A 212 -13.74 7.66 18.98
#